data_AF-A0A1C6I6M2-F1
#
_entry.id   AF-A0A1C6I6M2-F1
#
_cell.length_a   1.000
_cell.length_b   1.000
_cell.length_c   1.000
_cell.angle_alpha   90.00
_cell.angle_beta   90.00
_cell.angle_gamma   90.00
#
_symmetry.space_group_name_H-M   'P 1'
#
loop_
_entity.id
_entity.type
_entity.pdbx_description
1 polymer ?
#
loop_
_entity_poly.entity_id
_entity_poly.type
_entity_poly.pdbx_seq_one_letter_code
_entity_poly.pdbx_strand_id
1 'polypeptide(L)'
;MQIQLQIENGRRIAAIEAAGREKVLTDVDSALDLMMQVRCQADADRIAISKKAVHEDFFILSTGLAGAVLEKYIQYGVKLAIYGDYSRYTSKPLHDFISESNRGRNFFFVADCGAAVQQLAQAK
;
A
#
# COMPACT_ATOMS: atom_id res chain seq x y z
N MET A 1 -7.50 0.25 -13.52
CA MET A 1 -6.65 1.00 -12.56
C MET A 1 -6.16 2.33 -13.17
N GLN A 2 -6.01 3.40 -12.38
CA GLN A 2 -5.35 4.66 -12.79
C GLN A 2 -4.21 5.00 -11.82
N ILE A 3 -3.02 5.33 -12.36
CA ILE A 3 -1.87 5.81 -11.58
C ILE A 3 -1.75 7.32 -11.75
N GLN A 4 -1.66 8.04 -10.64
CA GLN A 4 -1.40 9.48 -10.59
C GLN A 4 -0.08 9.72 -9.85
N LEU A 5 0.87 10.38 -10.52
CA LEU A 5 2.13 10.76 -9.89
C LEU A 5 1.92 11.96 -8.96
N GLN A 6 2.34 11.80 -7.71
CA GLN A 6 2.43 12.86 -6.70
C GLN A 6 3.91 13.12 -6.38
N ILE A 7 4.28 14.38 -6.20
CA ILE A 7 5.62 14.77 -5.77
C ILE A 7 5.50 15.53 -4.46
N GLU A 8 6.02 14.93 -3.38
CA GLU A 8 5.96 15.50 -2.03
C GLU A 8 7.34 15.36 -1.39
N ASN A 9 7.89 16.45 -0.83
CA ASN A 9 9.25 16.49 -0.27
C ASN A 9 10.35 15.92 -1.22
N GLY A 10 10.20 16.17 -2.53
CA GLY A 10 11.12 15.67 -3.56
C GLY A 10 11.05 14.15 -3.80
N ARG A 11 10.06 13.45 -3.22
CA ARG A 11 9.81 12.03 -3.43
C ARG A 11 8.68 11.85 -4.44
N ARG A 12 8.88 10.92 -5.38
CA ARG A 12 7.87 10.49 -6.36
C ARG A 12 7.03 9.39 -5.74
N ILE A 13 5.72 9.59 -5.70
CA ILE A 13 4.75 8.69 -5.07
C ILE A 13 3.66 8.40 -6.09
N ALA A 14 3.42 7.13 -6.38
CA ALA A 14 2.32 6.70 -7.22
C ALA A 14 1.04 6.57 -6.38
N ALA A 15 0.09 7.47 -6.60
CA ALA A 15 -1.26 7.38 -6.04
C ALA A 15 -2.16 6.57 -6.96
N ILE A 16 -2.74 5.50 -6.42
CA ILE A 16 -3.52 4.51 -7.16
C ILE A 16 -4.92 4.47 -6.58
N GLU A 17 -5.90 4.80 -7.42
CA GLU A 17 -7.33 4.68 -7.11
C GLU A 17 -7.94 3.46 -7.82
N ALA A 18 -8.92 2.86 -7.16
CA ALA A 18 -9.66 1.74 -7.74
C ALA A 18 -10.61 2.25 -8.83
N ALA A 19 -10.52 1.69 -10.04
CA ALA A 19 -11.53 1.89 -11.07
C ALA A 19 -12.69 0.92 -10.82
N GLY A 20 -13.73 1.38 -10.11
CA GLY A 20 -14.89 0.55 -9.81
C GLY A 20 -14.60 -0.54 -8.77
N ARG A 21 -14.83 -1.81 -9.12
CA ARG A 21 -14.67 -2.98 -8.22
C ARG A 21 -13.38 -3.78 -8.43
N GLU A 22 -12.52 -3.32 -9.33
CA GLU A 22 -11.27 -4.02 -9.68
C GLU A 22 -10.30 -4.07 -8.49
N LYS A 23 -9.76 -5.26 -8.23
CA LYS A 23 -8.65 -5.48 -7.29
C LYS A 23 -7.36 -5.61 -8.10
N VAL A 24 -6.34 -4.86 -7.72
CA VAL A 24 -5.04 -4.82 -8.40
C VAL A 24 -3.93 -5.49 -7.57
N LEU A 25 -4.16 -5.64 -6.27
CA LEU A 25 -3.30 -6.39 -5.37
C LEU A 25 -4.11 -7.57 -4.82
N THR A 26 -3.99 -8.73 -5.48
CA THR A 26 -4.75 -9.95 -5.16
C THR A 26 -3.89 -11.05 -4.55
N ASP A 27 -2.60 -11.04 -4.89
CA ASP A 27 -1.60 -12.05 -4.56
C ASP A 27 -0.19 -11.42 -4.65
N VAL A 28 0.85 -12.24 -4.53
CA VAL A 28 2.23 -11.78 -4.59
C VAL A 28 2.62 -11.34 -6.01
N ASP A 29 2.19 -12.06 -7.04
CA ASP A 29 2.57 -11.77 -8.43
C ASP A 29 1.96 -10.45 -8.90
N SER A 30 0.67 -10.23 -8.65
CA SER A 30 -0.01 -8.96 -8.89
C SER A 30 0.63 -7.79 -8.12
N ALA A 31 1.13 -8.02 -6.90
CA ALA A 31 1.87 -7.01 -6.16
C ALA A 31 3.22 -6.66 -6.82
N LEU A 32 3.93 -7.65 -7.37
CA LEU A 32 5.18 -7.44 -8.11
C LEU A 32 4.93 -6.75 -9.46
N ASP A 33 3.87 -7.13 -10.17
CA ASP A 33 3.43 -6.49 -11.39
C ASP A 33 3.06 -5.02 -11.14
N LEU A 34 2.33 -4.74 -10.07
CA LEU A 34 1.99 -3.38 -9.65
C LEU A 34 3.24 -2.54 -9.40
N MET A 35 4.22 -3.08 -8.68
CA MET A 35 5.51 -2.42 -8.47
C MET A 35 6.19 -2.11 -9.82
N MET A 36 6.21 -3.07 -10.74
CA MET A 36 6.86 -2.88 -12.04
C MET A 36 6.17 -1.77 -12.84
N GLN A 37 4.83 -1.78 -12.90
CA GLN A 37 4.06 -0.74 -13.57
C GLN A 37 4.31 0.64 -12.99
N VAL A 38 4.34 0.76 -11.65
CA VAL A 38 4.66 2.03 -10.96
C VAL A 38 6.05 2.52 -11.31
N ARG A 39 7.07 1.65 -11.34
CA ARG A 39 8.43 2.03 -11.72
C ARG A 39 8.50 2.48 -13.17
N CYS A 40 7.88 1.76 -14.09
CA CYS A 40 7.92 2.09 -15.52
C CYS A 40 7.13 3.37 -15.86
N GLN A 41 5.96 3.57 -15.27
CA GLN A 41 5.07 4.68 -15.65
C GLN A 41 5.32 5.95 -14.83
N ALA A 42 5.67 5.81 -13.56
CA ALA A 42 5.77 6.92 -12.63
C ALA A 42 7.19 7.15 -12.11
N ASP A 43 8.17 6.31 -12.45
CA ASP A 43 9.55 6.37 -11.93
C ASP A 43 9.54 6.57 -10.40
N ALA A 44 8.77 5.73 -9.72
CA ALA A 44 8.53 5.81 -8.28
C ALA A 44 8.79 4.46 -7.60
N ASP A 45 9.16 4.52 -6.32
CA ASP A 45 9.34 3.38 -5.41
C ASP A 45 8.37 3.40 -4.22
N ARG A 46 7.47 4.40 -4.20
CA ARG A 46 6.46 4.62 -3.15
C ARG A 46 5.07 4.54 -3.76
N ILE A 47 4.22 3.71 -3.16
CA ILE A 47 2.87 3.43 -3.66
C ILE A 47 1.86 3.83 -2.59
N ALA A 48 1.00 4.79 -2.89
CA ALA A 48 -0.22 5.06 -2.13
C ALA A 48 -1.38 4.38 -2.86
N ILE A 49 -1.99 3.36 -2.29
CA ILE A 49 -3.07 2.59 -2.93
C ILE A 49 -4.36 2.61 -2.11
N SER A 50 -5.48 2.82 -2.78
CA SER A 50 -6.80 2.73 -2.16
C SER A 50 -7.03 1.31 -1.64
N LYS A 51 -7.49 1.17 -0.40
CA LYS A 51 -7.91 -0.11 0.20
C LYS A 51 -8.89 -0.86 -0.71
N LYS A 52 -9.72 -0.11 -1.47
CA LYS A 52 -10.67 -0.69 -2.43
C LYS A 52 -9.99 -1.48 -3.54
N ALA A 53 -8.76 -1.15 -3.90
CA ALA A 53 -7.97 -1.85 -4.93
C ALA A 53 -7.20 -3.06 -4.37
N VAL A 54 -7.24 -3.31 -3.05
CA VAL A 54 -6.57 -4.43 -2.39
C VAL A 54 -7.59 -5.53 -2.08
N HIS A 55 -7.23 -6.78 -2.36
CA HIS A 55 -8.07 -7.94 -2.06
C HIS A 55 -8.21 -8.16 -0.55
N GLU A 56 -9.35 -8.70 -0.11
CA GLU A 56 -9.68 -8.80 1.31
C GLU A 56 -8.73 -9.73 2.08
N ASP A 57 -8.22 -10.77 1.41
CA ASP A 57 -7.26 -11.73 1.97
C ASP A 57 -5.99 -11.08 2.50
N PHE A 58 -5.61 -9.90 1.97
CA PHE A 58 -4.48 -9.14 2.49
C PHE A 58 -4.72 -8.73 3.95
N PHE A 59 -5.96 -8.43 4.32
CA PHE A 59 -6.32 -8.01 5.68
C PHE A 59 -6.67 -9.19 6.60
N ILE A 60 -6.66 -10.43 6.09
CA ILE A 60 -6.87 -11.65 6.87
C ILE A 60 -5.49 -12.24 7.15
N LEU A 61 -4.86 -11.87 8.27
CA LEU A 61 -3.45 -12.21 8.53
C LEU A 61 -3.12 -13.70 8.48
N SER A 62 -4.09 -14.58 8.77
CA SER A 62 -3.92 -16.04 8.68
C SER A 62 -3.73 -16.57 7.26
N THR A 63 -4.03 -15.78 6.22
CA THR A 63 -3.74 -16.15 4.82
C THR A 63 -2.25 -16.08 4.50
N GLY A 64 -1.47 -15.35 5.31
CA GLY A 64 -0.05 -15.08 5.04
C GLY A 64 0.20 -14.09 3.89
N LEU A 65 -0.84 -13.62 3.19
CA LEU A 65 -0.69 -12.80 2.00
C LEU A 65 -0.01 -11.46 2.29
N ALA A 66 -0.43 -10.75 3.35
CA ALA A 66 0.21 -9.49 3.74
C ALA A 66 1.71 -9.68 4.00
N GLY A 67 2.07 -10.72 4.77
CA GLY A 67 3.48 -11.02 5.07
C GLY A 67 4.29 -11.24 3.79
N ALA A 68 3.81 -12.08 2.89
CA ALA A 68 4.50 -12.40 1.64
C ALA A 68 4.68 -11.18 0.72
N VAL A 69 3.65 -10.34 0.58
CA VAL A 69 3.71 -9.10 -0.23
C VAL A 69 4.65 -8.08 0.40
N LEU A 70 4.52 -7.83 1.71
CA LEU A 70 5.33 -6.84 2.40
C LEU A 70 6.81 -7.25 2.44
N GLU A 71 7.12 -8.53 2.59
CA GLU A 71 8.49 -9.03 2.51
C GLU A 71 9.10 -8.74 1.13
N LYS A 72 8.37 -9.00 0.04
CA LYS A 72 8.82 -8.67 -1.32
C LYS A 72 9.06 -7.18 -1.48
N TYR A 73 8.15 -6.34 -1.00
CA TYR A 73 8.33 -4.89 -1.09
C TYR A 73 9.55 -4.40 -0.30
N ILE A 74 9.87 -4.99 0.85
CA ILE A 74 11.15 -4.73 1.52
C ILE A 74 12.34 -5.15 0.62
N GLN A 75 12.32 -6.37 0.08
CA GLN A 75 13.40 -6.90 -0.77
C GLN A 75 13.69 -6.00 -1.98
N TYR A 76 12.65 -5.42 -2.58
CA TYR A 76 12.76 -4.54 -3.73
C TYR A 76 12.81 -3.03 -3.38
N GLY A 77 12.88 -2.66 -2.11
CA GLY A 77 12.96 -1.27 -1.67
C GLY A 77 11.71 -0.43 -1.96
N VAL A 78 10.54 -1.06 -2.03
CA VAL A 78 9.24 -0.41 -2.21
C VAL A 78 8.65 -0.03 -0.85
N LYS A 79 8.07 1.17 -0.77
CA LYS A 79 7.24 1.59 0.36
C LYS A 79 5.77 1.64 -0.05
N LEU A 80 4.88 1.21 0.86
CA LEU A 80 3.45 1.10 0.59
C LEU A 80 2.65 1.85 1.64
N ALA A 81 1.68 2.64 1.21
CA ALA A 81 0.61 3.13 2.07
C ALA A 81 -0.72 2.68 1.49
N ILE A 82 -1.51 1.95 2.28
CA ILE A 82 -2.87 1.58 1.93
C ILE A 82 -3.81 2.56 2.61
N TYR A 83 -4.63 3.28 1.84
CA TYR A 83 -5.55 4.27 2.39
C TYR A 83 -7.01 3.86 2.30
N GLY A 84 -7.76 4.09 3.37
CA GLY A 84 -9.19 3.86 3.43
C GLY A 84 -9.69 3.63 4.85
N ASP A 85 -10.96 3.26 4.95
CA ASP A 85 -11.62 3.02 6.24
C ASP A 85 -11.30 1.62 6.81
N TYR A 86 -10.74 1.58 8.02
CA TYR A 86 -10.44 0.36 8.78
C TYR A 86 -11.38 0.15 9.98
N SER A 87 -12.32 1.06 10.24
CA SER A 87 -13.21 1.02 11.43
C SER A 87 -14.06 -0.25 11.54
N ARG A 88 -14.32 -0.92 10.41
CA ARG A 88 -15.09 -2.16 10.34
C ARG A 88 -14.32 -3.39 10.81
N TYR A 89 -12.99 -3.32 10.87
CA TYR A 89 -12.19 -4.44 11.36
C TYR A 89 -12.13 -4.42 12.89
N THR A 90 -12.60 -5.49 13.50
CA THR A 90 -12.66 -5.63 14.96
C THR A 90 -11.61 -6.59 15.51
N SER A 91 -10.83 -7.25 14.64
CA SER A 91 -9.84 -8.25 15.06
C SER A 91 -8.61 -7.57 15.68
N LYS A 92 -8.26 -7.97 16.91
CA LYS A 92 -7.08 -7.49 17.60
C LYS A 92 -5.78 -7.70 16.81
N PRO A 93 -5.53 -8.86 16.18
CA PRO A 93 -4.30 -9.07 15.40
C PRO A 93 -4.11 -8.08 14.26
N LEU A 94 -5.18 -7.77 13.51
CA LEU A 94 -5.10 -6.80 12.41
C LEU A 94 -4.88 -5.38 12.94
N HIS A 95 -5.53 -5.01 14.05
CA HIS A 95 -5.31 -3.73 14.70
C HIS A 95 -3.87 -3.55 15.19
N ASP A 96 -3.32 -4.58 15.83
CA ASP A 96 -1.94 -4.57 16.31
C ASP A 96 -0.96 -4.47 15.12
N PHE A 97 -1.19 -5.25 14.06
CA PHE A 97 -0.42 -5.20 12.82
C PHE A 97 -0.44 -3.82 12.14
N ILE A 98 -1.61 -3.19 12.03
CA ILE A 98 -1.77 -1.83 11.49
C ILE A 98 -1.02 -0.83 12.36
N SER A 99 -1.19 -0.91 13.69
CA SER A 99 -0.52 0.01 14.61
C SER A 99 1.00 -0.14 14.61
N GLU A 100 1.52 -1.37 14.48
CA GLU A 100 2.95 -1.64 14.38
C GLU A 100 3.52 -1.14 13.05
N SER A 101 2.82 -1.42 11.94
CA SER A 101 3.20 -0.95 10.61
C SER A 101 3.33 0.57 10.57
N ASN A 102 2.32 1.29 11.09
CA ASN A 102 2.30 2.75 11.13
C ASN A 102 3.39 3.39 11.99
N ARG A 103 4.00 2.64 12.92
CA ARG A 103 5.19 3.08 13.70
C ARG A 103 6.49 2.74 12.98
N GLY A 104 6.43 1.89 11.97
CA GLY A 104 7.53 1.52 11.10
C GLY A 104 7.89 2.61 10.08
N ARG A 105 8.61 2.22 9.04
CA ARG A 105 9.15 3.14 8.02
C ARG A 105 8.81 2.77 6.58
N ASN A 106 8.20 1.61 6.37
CA ASN A 106 7.98 1.06 5.03
C ASN A 106 6.51 0.98 4.66
N PHE A 107 5.64 0.75 5.65
CA PHE A 107 4.25 0.38 5.42
C PHE A 107 3.31 1.20 6.28
N PHE A 108 2.28 1.75 5.66
CA PHE A 108 1.34 2.63 6.33
C PHE A 108 -0.10 2.26 5.98
N PHE A 109 -0.99 2.43 6.94
CA PHE A 109 -2.42 2.18 6.86
C PHE A 109 -3.12 3.41 7.42
N VAL A 110 -3.74 4.21 6.55
CA VAL A 110 -4.23 5.55 6.88
C VAL A 110 -5.62 5.79 6.29
N ALA A 111 -6.29 6.86 6.72
CA ALA A 111 -7.69 7.08 6.35
C ALA A 111 -7.89 7.50 4.88
N ASP A 112 -6.95 8.28 4.33
CA ASP A 112 -7.10 8.92 3.02
C ASP A 112 -5.77 9.02 2.25
N CYS A 113 -5.89 9.35 0.95
CA CYS A 113 -4.76 9.44 0.03
C CYS A 113 -3.75 10.54 0.43
N GLY A 114 -4.23 11.67 0.98
CA GLY A 114 -3.35 12.76 1.42
C GLY A 114 -2.46 12.34 2.58
N ALA A 115 -3.04 11.70 3.60
CA ALA A 115 -2.27 11.10 4.69
C ALA A 115 -1.28 10.04 4.21
N ALA A 116 -1.66 9.23 3.20
CA ALA A 116 -0.77 8.22 2.61
C ALA A 116 0.44 8.86 1.93
N VAL A 117 0.22 9.89 1.11
CA VAL A 117 1.28 10.65 0.45
C VAL A 117 2.20 11.30 1.48
N GLN A 118 1.66 11.92 2.53
CA GLN A 118 2.45 12.56 3.59
C GLN A 118 3.34 11.57 4.35
N GLN A 119 2.79 10.42 4.77
CA GLN A 119 3.57 9.37 5.43
C GLN A 119 4.69 8.86 4.51
N LEU A 120 4.35 8.58 3.25
CA LEU A 120 5.32 8.13 2.27
C LEU A 120 6.36 9.19 1.93
N ALA A 121 6.06 10.48 2.02
CA ALA A 121 7.06 11.53 1.77
C ALA A 121 8.10 11.64 2.90
N GLN A 122 7.67 11.39 4.14
CA GLN A 122 8.51 11.50 5.34
C GLN A 122 9.30 10.22 5.63
N ALA A 123 8.86 9.08 5.08
CA ALA A 123 9.50 7.80 5.27
C ALA A 123 10.95 7.80 4.72
N LYS A 124 11.93 7.61 5.61
CA LYS A 124 13.35 7.50 5.25
C LYS A 124 13.62 6.29 4.38
#